data_AF-Q1II97-F1
#
_entry.id   AF-Q1II97-F1
#
_cell.length_a   1.000
_cell.length_b   1.000
_cell.length_c   1.000
_cell.angle_alpha   90.00
_cell.angle_beta   90.00
_cell.angle_gamma   90.00
#
_symmetry.space_group_name_H-M   'P 1'
#
loop_
_entity.id
_entity.type
_entity.pdbx_description
1 polymer ?
#
loop_
_entity_poly.entity_id
_entity_poly.type
_entity_poly.pdbx_seq_one_letter_code
_entity_poly.pdbx_strand_id
1 'polypeptide(L)'
;MRKDILQRLSEVNRELWLILSLFIIAGILNNLVAQHGFILNLYALPTIFSAYVYGRRHAVLTALASICIVVILTYVNPAVLSSRNMVLGSTERWFDITIWGGILMVTAYAMGTLYERNDQRLRELRNTYNGVLMILRHFISKDKYTQNHSYRVSVYATKIASEMGFDRERLEDVRASALLHDIGKLDISRDLLYKAAKLTEAEYEEVKLHVQKGINMLEPVGGSLRRVLPIILSHHDRFDGNGYTPKAGDAIPIESRILAVADSYDAMTSDRPYRKAMSAFEARDLITQKSGIEFDPDVVRAFNTVFSRHEMEIPEVVV
;
A
#
# COMPACT_ATOMS: atom_id res chain seq x y z
N MET A 1 9.80 25.02 33.10
CA MET A 1 8.64 25.86 32.68
C MET A 1 8.72 26.37 31.24
N ARG A 2 9.70 27.18 30.82
CA ARG A 2 9.75 27.69 29.42
C ARG A 2 10.15 26.63 28.37
N LYS A 3 10.96 25.63 28.76
CA LYS A 3 11.36 24.50 27.89
C LYS A 3 10.24 23.46 27.68
N ASP A 4 9.42 23.18 28.71
CA ASP A 4 8.27 22.26 28.61
C ASP A 4 7.18 22.76 27.66
N ILE A 5 6.97 24.08 27.60
CA ILE A 5 5.97 24.67 26.70
C ILE A 5 6.44 24.58 25.24
N LEU A 6 7.73 24.76 24.96
CA LEU A 6 8.30 24.62 23.62
C LEU A 6 8.30 23.16 23.15
N GLN A 7 8.52 22.20 24.06
CA GLN A 7 8.42 20.78 23.76
C GLN A 7 6.96 20.36 23.50
N ARG A 8 6.02 20.80 24.33
CA ARG A 8 4.57 20.60 24.10
C ARG A 8 4.04 21.31 22.85
N LEU A 9 4.60 22.46 22.48
CA LEU A 9 4.32 23.15 21.21
C LEU A 9 4.95 22.46 19.99
N SER A 10 6.02 21.69 20.17
CA SER A 10 6.59 20.85 19.11
C SER A 10 5.87 19.51 18.95
N GLU A 11 5.19 19.05 20.01
CA GLU A 11 4.22 17.96 19.98
C GLU A 11 2.86 18.41 19.42
N VAL A 12 2.63 19.72 19.27
CA VAL A 12 1.51 20.22 18.47
C VAL A 12 1.74 19.74 17.04
N ASN A 13 0.84 18.84 16.64
CA ASN A 13 0.79 18.10 15.38
C ASN A 13 1.38 18.92 14.21
N ARG A 14 2.32 18.37 13.44
CA ARG A 14 2.92 19.05 12.25
C ARG A 14 1.85 19.67 11.33
N GLU A 15 0.68 19.06 11.36
CA GLU A 15 -0.58 19.46 10.74
C GLU A 15 -1.07 20.86 11.13
N LEU A 16 -1.04 21.20 12.42
CA LEU A 16 -1.43 22.51 12.94
C LEU A 16 -0.46 23.61 12.49
N TRP A 17 0.83 23.29 12.40
CA TRP A 17 1.84 24.22 11.86
C TRP A 17 1.64 24.50 10.36
N LEU A 18 1.22 23.50 9.58
CA LEU A 18 0.90 23.68 8.16
C LEU A 18 -0.37 24.53 7.97
N ILE A 19 -1.44 24.25 8.72
CA ILE A 19 -2.68 25.04 8.67
C ILE A 19 -2.39 26.48 9.09
N LEU A 20 -1.63 26.68 10.17
CA LEU A 20 -1.21 28.00 10.64
C LEU A 20 -0.37 28.74 9.58
N SER A 21 0.52 28.04 8.88
CA SER A 21 1.30 28.64 7.79
C SER A 21 0.43 29.12 6.63
N LEU A 22 -0.63 28.38 6.28
CA LEU A 22 -1.60 28.79 5.26
C LEU A 22 -2.36 30.04 5.70
N PHE A 23 -2.72 30.16 6.98
CA PHE A 23 -3.31 31.38 7.53
C PHE A 23 -2.35 32.58 7.50
N ILE A 24 -1.07 32.36 7.82
CA ILE A 24 -0.04 33.42 7.76
C ILE A 24 0.17 33.89 6.32
N ILE A 25 0.29 32.96 5.37
CA ILE A 25 0.40 33.27 3.94
C ILE A 25 -0.83 34.04 3.47
N ALA A 26 -2.03 33.61 3.88
CA ALA A 26 -3.26 34.32 3.58
C ALA A 26 -3.26 35.76 4.13
N GLY A 27 -2.80 35.95 5.37
CA GLY A 27 -2.67 37.27 5.99
C GLY A 27 -1.64 38.19 5.32
N ILE A 28 -0.49 37.65 4.91
CA ILE A 28 0.55 38.41 4.19
C ILE A 28 0.04 38.85 2.82
N LEU A 29 -0.54 37.92 2.05
CA LEU A 29 -1.12 38.23 0.75
C LEU A 29 -2.28 39.22 0.85
N ASN A 30 -3.08 39.15 1.92
CA ASN A 30 -4.12 40.15 2.19
C ASN A 30 -3.56 41.57 2.35
N ASN A 31 -2.38 41.73 2.98
CA ASN A 31 -1.74 43.03 3.11
C ASN A 31 -1.15 43.53 1.77
N LEU A 32 -0.62 42.61 0.94
CA LEU A 32 0.03 42.94 -0.32
C LEU A 32 -0.94 43.17 -1.48
N VAL A 33 -2.05 42.43 -1.54
CA VAL A 33 -3.00 42.38 -2.67
C VAL A 33 -4.23 43.28 -2.41
N ALA A 34 -4.02 44.44 -1.80
CA ALA A 34 -5.05 45.38 -1.33
C ALA A 34 -5.98 45.99 -2.42
N GLN A 35 -6.02 45.43 -3.65
CA GLN A 35 -6.74 45.98 -4.80
C GLN A 35 -7.90 45.14 -5.33
N HIS A 36 -8.12 43.89 -4.89
CA HIS A 36 -9.17 43.03 -5.47
C HIS A 36 -10.04 42.32 -4.42
N GLY A 37 -11.37 42.32 -4.61
CA GLY A 37 -12.36 41.62 -3.77
C GLY A 37 -12.24 40.09 -3.71
N PHE A 38 -11.14 39.52 -4.24
CA PHE A 38 -10.79 38.09 -4.21
C PHE A 38 -10.19 37.63 -2.85
N ILE A 39 -9.96 38.56 -1.92
CA ILE A 39 -9.25 38.36 -0.66
C ILE A 39 -9.91 37.33 0.28
N LEU A 40 -11.24 37.30 0.35
CA LEU A 40 -11.98 36.36 1.21
C LEU A 40 -11.74 34.89 0.84
N ASN A 41 -11.57 34.61 -0.45
CA ASN A 41 -11.38 33.25 -0.94
C ASN A 41 -10.05 32.63 -0.50
N LEU A 42 -9.07 33.45 -0.12
CA LEU A 42 -7.78 32.97 0.36
C LEU A 42 -7.90 32.27 1.72
N TYR A 43 -8.83 32.71 2.56
CA TYR A 43 -9.15 32.07 3.85
C TYR A 43 -9.95 30.78 3.70
N ALA A 44 -10.37 30.42 2.48
CA ALA A 44 -10.95 29.11 2.18
C ALA A 44 -9.88 28.03 1.94
N LEU A 45 -8.64 28.39 1.59
CA LEU A 45 -7.58 27.42 1.30
C LEU A 45 -7.22 26.51 2.50
N PRO A 46 -7.06 27.01 3.74
CA PRO A 46 -6.82 26.15 4.90
C PRO A 46 -7.96 25.14 5.10
N THR A 47 -9.20 25.57 4.85
CA THR A 47 -10.40 24.75 4.98
C THR A 47 -10.47 23.65 3.92
N ILE A 48 -10.20 23.98 2.66
CA ILE A 48 -10.17 23.00 1.56
C ILE A 48 -9.06 21.98 1.79
N PHE A 49 -7.87 22.46 2.16
CA PHE A 49 -6.75 21.58 2.51
C PHE A 49 -7.11 20.66 3.69
N SER A 50 -7.71 21.22 4.74
CA SER A 50 -8.11 20.43 5.90
C SER A 50 -9.20 19.41 5.55
N ALA A 51 -10.11 19.73 4.65
CA ALA A 51 -11.11 18.79 4.15
C ALA A 51 -10.50 17.66 3.33
N TYR A 52 -9.48 17.97 2.52
CA TYR A 52 -8.79 16.99 1.69
C TYR A 52 -7.90 16.03 2.47
N VAL A 53 -7.28 16.47 3.57
CA VAL A 53 -6.30 15.65 4.31
C VAL A 53 -6.90 15.03 5.57
N TYR A 54 -7.69 15.78 6.34
CA TYR A 54 -8.04 15.43 7.73
C TYR A 54 -9.52 15.10 7.95
N GLY A 55 -10.32 15.11 6.87
CA GLY A 55 -11.75 14.78 6.93
C GLY A 55 -12.62 15.88 7.52
N ARG A 56 -13.87 15.51 7.81
CA ARG A 56 -14.99 16.43 8.05
C ARG A 56 -14.84 17.23 9.32
N ARG A 57 -14.47 16.59 10.44
CA ARG A 57 -14.36 17.28 11.73
C ARG A 57 -13.35 18.43 11.67
N HIS A 58 -12.18 18.18 11.10
CA HIS A 58 -11.12 19.17 10.98
C HIS A 58 -11.49 20.25 9.95
N ALA A 59 -12.07 19.88 8.81
CA ALA A 59 -12.59 20.83 7.83
C ALA A 59 -13.54 21.86 8.45
N VAL A 60 -14.53 21.38 9.22
CA VAL A 60 -15.52 22.24 9.88
C VAL A 60 -14.87 23.14 10.93
N LEU A 61 -13.94 22.63 11.73
CA LEU A 61 -13.20 23.44 12.70
C LEU A 61 -12.34 24.52 12.03
N THR A 62 -11.66 24.18 10.94
CA THR A 62 -10.88 25.16 10.16
C THR A 62 -11.74 26.20 9.48
N ALA A 63 -12.93 25.83 8.98
CA ALA A 63 -13.90 26.77 8.43
C ALA A 63 -14.36 27.78 9.49
N LEU A 64 -14.70 27.29 10.69
CA LEU A 64 -15.11 28.14 11.81
C LEU A 64 -13.97 29.08 12.24
N ALA A 65 -12.73 28.59 12.29
CA ALA A 65 -11.56 29.42 12.56
C ALA A 65 -11.34 30.50 11.48
N SER A 66 -11.46 30.15 10.19
CA SER A 66 -11.39 31.11 9.08
C SER A 66 -12.46 32.20 9.19
N ILE A 67 -13.70 31.83 9.54
CA ILE A 67 -14.79 32.79 9.75
C ILE A 67 -14.48 33.72 10.93
N CYS A 68 -14.04 33.18 12.07
CA CYS A 68 -13.66 33.98 13.23
C CYS A 68 -12.54 34.97 12.90
N ILE A 69 -11.51 34.53 12.17
CA ILE A 69 -10.39 35.40 11.75
C ILE A 69 -10.89 36.53 10.85
N VAL A 70 -11.72 36.22 9.84
CA VAL A 70 -12.28 37.23 8.93
C VAL A 70 -13.17 38.23 9.67
N VAL A 71 -13.98 37.78 10.63
CA VAL A 71 -14.82 38.64 11.48
C VAL A 71 -13.96 39.58 12.33
N ILE A 72 -12.92 39.06 12.99
CA ILE A 72 -12.00 39.88 13.80
C ILE A 72 -11.27 40.90 12.93
N LEU A 73 -10.75 40.50 11.76
CA LEU A 73 -10.07 41.40 10.83
C LEU A 73 -10.99 42.52 10.35
N THR A 74 -12.25 42.21 10.06
CA THR A 74 -13.24 43.20 9.62
C THR A 74 -13.58 44.19 10.74
N TYR A 75 -13.65 43.73 12.00
CA TYR A 75 -13.90 44.59 13.15
C TYR A 75 -12.70 45.51 13.47
N VAL A 76 -11.48 44.97 13.45
CA VAL A 76 -10.24 45.71 13.79
C VAL A 76 -9.84 46.68 12.69
N ASN A 77 -10.02 46.30 11.42
CA ASN A 77 -9.68 47.13 10.29
C ASN A 77 -10.75 47.05 9.19
N PRO A 78 -11.79 47.90 9.27
CA PRO A 78 -12.90 47.93 8.30
C PRO A 78 -12.46 48.26 6.87
N ALA A 79 -11.26 48.81 6.69
CA ALA A 79 -10.69 49.14 5.38
C ALA A 79 -10.09 47.93 4.65
N VAL A 80 -9.85 46.82 5.34
CA VAL A 80 -9.28 45.58 4.76
C VAL A 80 -10.26 44.92 3.78
N LEU A 81 -11.56 45.00 4.06
CA LEU A 81 -12.61 44.44 3.20
C LEU A 81 -13.32 45.48 2.34
N SER A 82 -13.09 46.77 2.56
CA SER A 82 -13.71 47.80 1.73
C SER A 82 -13.00 47.87 0.38
N SER A 83 -13.54 47.20 -0.64
CA SER A 83 -13.21 47.51 -2.02
C SER A 83 -13.47 49.01 -2.24
N ARG A 84 -12.49 49.75 -2.77
CA ARG A 84 -12.58 51.21 -3.03
C ARG A 84 -13.81 51.63 -3.85
N ASN A 85 -14.53 50.68 -4.47
CA ASN A 85 -15.69 50.91 -5.33
C ASN A 85 -17.05 50.53 -4.71
N MET A 86 -17.14 50.14 -3.44
CA MET A 86 -18.42 49.91 -2.75
C MET A 86 -18.49 50.78 -1.49
N VAL A 87 -19.08 51.97 -1.63
CA VAL A 87 -19.67 52.71 -0.51
C VAL A 87 -20.95 51.98 -0.11
N LEU A 88 -20.79 50.79 0.45
CA LEU A 88 -21.88 50.06 1.07
C LEU A 88 -21.84 50.24 2.57
N GLY A 89 -23.03 50.43 3.14
CA GLY A 89 -23.24 50.59 4.57
C GLY A 89 -22.68 49.40 5.36
N SER A 90 -22.43 49.61 6.65
CA SER A 90 -21.91 48.57 7.56
C SER A 90 -22.73 47.27 7.51
N THR A 91 -24.03 47.36 7.27
CA THR A 91 -24.97 46.24 7.17
C THR A 91 -24.69 45.29 6.00
N GLU A 92 -24.33 45.79 4.83
CA GLU A 92 -24.13 44.92 3.66
C GLU A 92 -22.83 44.10 3.74
N ARG A 93 -21.78 44.65 4.39
CA ARG A 93 -20.52 43.92 4.62
C ARG A 93 -20.71 42.70 5.51
N TRP A 94 -21.51 42.83 6.57
CA TRP A 94 -21.82 41.71 7.47
C TRP A 94 -22.68 40.66 6.76
N PHE A 95 -23.54 41.07 5.84
CA PHE A 95 -24.32 40.16 5.00
C PHE A 95 -23.42 39.32 4.08
N ASP A 96 -22.46 39.94 3.40
CA ASP A 96 -21.49 39.25 2.53
C ASP A 96 -20.63 38.24 3.29
N ILE A 97 -20.14 38.60 4.48
CA ILE A 97 -19.36 37.69 5.35
C ILE A 97 -20.23 36.51 5.81
N THR A 98 -21.51 36.76 6.10
CA THR A 98 -22.44 35.71 6.53
C THR A 98 -22.70 34.72 5.38
N ILE A 99 -22.93 35.20 4.16
CA ILE A 99 -23.09 34.35 2.97
C ILE A 99 -21.81 33.57 2.70
N TRP A 100 -20.65 34.24 2.68
CA TRP A 100 -19.37 33.59 2.44
C TRP A 100 -19.05 32.53 3.49
N GLY A 101 -19.26 32.83 4.78
CA GLY A 101 -19.07 31.89 5.89
C GLY A 101 -20.03 30.70 5.80
N GLY A 102 -21.29 30.94 5.42
CA GLY A 102 -22.27 29.89 5.16
C GLY A 102 -21.84 28.96 4.04
N ILE A 103 -21.42 29.50 2.90
CA ILE A 103 -20.89 28.73 1.77
C ILE A 103 -19.66 27.93 2.20
N LEU A 104 -18.70 28.56 2.89
CA LEU A 104 -17.49 27.90 3.35
C LEU A 104 -17.79 26.72 4.27
N MET A 105 -18.74 26.87 5.20
CA MET A 105 -19.17 25.79 6.10
C MET A 105 -19.81 24.62 5.34
N VAL A 106 -20.68 24.92 4.37
CA VAL A 106 -21.31 23.88 3.54
C VAL A 106 -20.26 23.16 2.70
N THR A 107 -19.33 23.90 2.08
CA THR A 107 -18.23 23.32 1.29
C THR A 107 -17.30 22.47 2.16
N ALA A 108 -16.92 22.95 3.35
CA ALA A 108 -16.07 22.21 4.29
C ALA A 108 -16.74 20.90 4.73
N TYR A 109 -18.02 20.95 5.09
CA TYR A 109 -18.78 19.78 5.50
C TYR A 109 -18.94 18.79 4.35
N ALA A 110 -19.33 19.26 3.16
CA ALA A 110 -19.54 18.41 1.98
C ALA A 110 -18.24 17.74 1.53
N MET A 111 -17.16 18.51 1.38
CA MET A 111 -15.85 18.00 0.95
C MET A 111 -15.25 17.04 1.97
N GLY A 112 -15.33 17.39 3.26
CA GLY A 112 -14.84 16.50 4.33
C GLY A 112 -15.64 15.20 4.43
N THR A 113 -16.97 15.25 4.23
CA THR A 113 -17.81 14.04 4.15
C THR A 113 -17.45 13.20 2.93
N LEU A 114 -17.19 13.83 1.78
CA LEU A 114 -16.81 13.15 0.56
C LEU A 114 -15.47 12.42 0.71
N TYR A 115 -14.48 13.08 1.31
CA TYR A 115 -13.19 12.48 1.63
C TYR A 115 -13.34 11.27 2.56
N GLU A 116 -14.06 11.42 3.68
CA GLU A 116 -14.32 10.33 4.63
C GLU A 116 -15.00 9.14 3.95
N ARG A 117 -16.01 9.38 3.10
CA ARG A 117 -16.71 8.32 2.34
C ARG A 117 -15.80 7.64 1.33
N ASN A 118 -14.95 8.40 0.62
CA ASN A 118 -14.03 7.84 -0.35
C ASN A 118 -12.97 6.97 0.34
N ASP A 119 -12.40 7.47 1.43
CA ASP A 119 -11.42 6.76 2.24
C ASP A 119 -12.02 5.50 2.90
N GLN A 120 -13.28 5.53 3.37
CA GLN A 120 -14.02 4.34 3.79
C GLN A 120 -14.19 3.32 2.66
N ARG A 121 -14.65 3.74 1.47
CA ARG A 121 -14.79 2.85 0.30
C ARG A 121 -13.47 2.22 -0.11
N LEU A 122 -12.38 2.99 -0.10
CA LEU A 122 -11.04 2.47 -0.41
C LEU A 122 -10.58 1.43 0.62
N ARG A 123 -10.84 1.67 1.91
CA ARG A 123 -10.57 0.67 2.97
C ARG A 123 -11.42 -0.59 2.79
N GLU A 124 -12.70 -0.45 2.51
CA GLU A 124 -13.60 -1.59 2.26
C GLU A 124 -13.12 -2.41 1.06
N LEU A 125 -12.79 -1.77 -0.06
CA LEU A 125 -12.21 -2.43 -1.23
C LEU A 125 -10.92 -3.18 -0.88
N ARG A 126 -10.01 -2.57 -0.12
CA ARG A 126 -8.77 -3.21 0.33
C ARG A 126 -9.04 -4.41 1.25
N ASN A 127 -9.98 -4.28 2.18
CA ASN A 127 -10.35 -5.35 3.09
C ASN A 127 -11.01 -6.51 2.35
N THR A 128 -11.91 -6.23 1.41
CA THR A 128 -12.53 -7.24 0.54
C THR A 128 -11.48 -7.92 -0.32
N TYR A 129 -10.55 -7.16 -0.93
CA TYR A 129 -9.45 -7.72 -1.71
C TYR A 129 -8.60 -8.69 -0.86
N ASN A 130 -8.18 -8.26 0.33
CA ASN A 130 -7.44 -9.12 1.27
C ASN A 130 -8.27 -10.33 1.70
N GLY A 131 -9.57 -10.17 1.96
CA GLY A 131 -10.47 -11.26 2.32
C GLY A 131 -10.59 -12.30 1.21
N VAL A 132 -10.75 -11.87 -0.04
CA VAL A 132 -10.79 -12.75 -1.22
C VAL A 132 -9.46 -13.48 -1.39
N LEU A 133 -8.32 -12.80 -1.26
CA LEU A 133 -7.01 -13.45 -1.29
C LEU A 133 -6.86 -14.51 -0.19
N MET A 134 -7.35 -14.24 1.02
CA MET A 134 -7.34 -15.20 2.13
C MET A 134 -8.24 -16.42 1.86
N ILE A 135 -9.41 -16.21 1.25
CA ILE A 135 -10.30 -17.30 0.83
C ILE A 135 -9.62 -18.14 -0.26
N LEU A 136 -9.08 -17.51 -1.30
CA LEU A 136 -8.37 -18.20 -2.38
C LEU A 136 -7.18 -19.00 -1.83
N ARG A 137 -6.40 -18.39 -0.94
CA ARG A 137 -5.32 -19.09 -0.20
C ARG A 137 -5.84 -20.35 0.48
N HIS A 138 -6.94 -20.26 1.23
CA HIS A 138 -7.52 -21.41 1.92
C HIS A 138 -8.00 -22.51 0.96
N PHE A 139 -8.53 -22.12 -0.20
CA PHE A 139 -8.94 -23.08 -1.24
C PHE A 139 -7.77 -23.77 -1.93
N ILE A 140 -6.68 -23.05 -2.17
CA ILE A 140 -5.42 -23.61 -2.70
C ILE A 140 -4.81 -24.57 -1.65
N SER A 141 -4.84 -24.17 -0.38
CA SER A 141 -4.20 -24.89 0.72
C SER A 141 -5.10 -25.95 1.39
N LYS A 142 -5.99 -26.63 0.66
CA LYS A 142 -6.96 -27.57 1.25
C LYS A 142 -6.36 -28.84 1.88
N ASP A 143 -5.05 -28.93 1.98
CA ASP A 143 -4.37 -29.97 2.75
C ASP A 143 -4.00 -29.45 4.14
N LYS A 144 -4.20 -30.26 5.19
CA LYS A 144 -3.82 -29.92 6.58
C LYS A 144 -2.33 -29.54 6.69
N TYR A 145 -1.50 -30.05 5.77
CA TYR A 145 -0.06 -29.82 5.71
C TYR A 145 0.33 -28.52 4.98
N THR A 146 -0.55 -27.95 4.13
CA THR A 146 -0.22 -26.77 3.29
C THR A 146 -0.88 -25.47 3.77
N GLN A 147 -1.66 -25.49 4.86
CA GLN A 147 -2.57 -24.39 5.25
C GLN A 147 -1.97 -22.98 5.33
N ASN A 148 -0.65 -22.85 5.33
CA ASN A 148 0.04 -21.57 5.35
C ASN A 148 1.22 -21.44 4.36
N HIS A 149 1.42 -22.34 3.38
CA HIS A 149 2.55 -22.26 2.43
C HIS A 149 2.60 -20.91 1.70
N SER A 150 1.57 -20.58 0.92
CA SER A 150 1.53 -19.31 0.16
C SER A 150 1.59 -18.09 1.08
N TYR A 151 1.11 -18.21 2.32
CA TYR A 151 1.26 -17.15 3.33
C TYR A 151 2.71 -16.98 3.76
N ARG A 152 3.40 -18.06 4.14
CA ARG A 152 4.80 -18.02 4.56
C ARG A 152 5.69 -17.52 3.42
N VAL A 153 5.48 -18.02 2.21
CA VAL A 153 6.14 -17.51 0.98
C VAL A 153 5.88 -16.01 0.83
N SER A 154 4.65 -15.52 1.01
CA SER A 154 4.37 -14.08 0.93
C SER A 154 5.11 -13.26 1.97
N VAL A 155 5.26 -13.77 3.20
CA VAL A 155 6.00 -13.10 4.27
C VAL A 155 7.49 -13.07 3.95
N TYR A 156 8.08 -14.20 3.56
CA TYR A 156 9.49 -14.30 3.19
C TYR A 156 9.82 -13.39 2.00
N ALA A 157 9.04 -13.49 0.92
CA ALA A 157 9.23 -12.70 -0.28
C ALA A 157 9.14 -11.19 0.01
N THR A 158 8.17 -10.77 0.83
CA THR A 158 8.02 -9.36 1.21
C THR A 158 9.21 -8.87 2.05
N LYS A 159 9.75 -9.68 2.96
CA LYS A 159 10.94 -9.32 3.75
C LYS A 159 12.18 -9.18 2.88
N ILE A 160 12.39 -10.13 1.95
CA ILE A 160 13.50 -10.06 0.98
C ILE A 160 13.35 -8.80 0.11
N ALA A 161 12.16 -8.54 -0.46
CA ALA A 161 11.91 -7.36 -1.29
C ALA A 161 12.10 -6.04 -0.51
N SER A 162 11.71 -6.01 0.77
CA SER A 162 11.93 -4.86 1.63
C SER A 162 13.42 -4.59 1.86
N GLU A 163 14.22 -5.63 2.08
CA GLU A 163 15.68 -5.51 2.20
C GLU A 163 16.31 -4.99 0.90
N MET A 164 15.72 -5.33 -0.25
CA MET A 164 16.14 -4.81 -1.57
C MET A 164 15.64 -3.39 -1.86
N GLY A 165 14.95 -2.74 -0.93
CA GLY A 165 14.53 -1.33 -1.04
C GLY A 165 13.30 -1.11 -1.92
N PHE A 166 12.41 -2.10 -2.06
CA PHE A 166 11.20 -1.95 -2.86
C PHE A 166 10.22 -0.97 -2.20
N ASP A 167 9.53 -0.17 -3.03
CA ASP A 167 8.46 0.70 -2.55
C ASP A 167 7.19 -0.07 -2.17
N ARG A 168 6.24 0.63 -1.57
CA ARG A 168 4.99 0.03 -1.08
C ARG A 168 4.18 -0.65 -2.17
N GLU A 169 4.16 -0.12 -3.39
CA GLU A 169 3.35 -0.71 -4.47
C GLU A 169 3.98 -2.03 -4.94
N ARG A 170 5.30 -2.05 -5.12
CA ARG A 170 6.03 -3.27 -5.50
C ARG A 170 6.01 -4.34 -4.42
N LEU A 171 6.04 -3.95 -3.14
CA LEU A 171 5.89 -4.89 -2.03
C LEU A 171 4.51 -5.57 -2.04
N GLU A 172 3.44 -4.83 -2.37
CA GLU A 172 2.10 -5.42 -2.50
C GLU A 172 2.00 -6.33 -3.73
N ASP A 173 2.67 -6.00 -4.84
CA ASP A 173 2.74 -6.86 -6.03
C ASP A 173 3.50 -8.18 -5.73
N VAL A 174 4.60 -8.14 -4.97
CA VAL A 174 5.31 -9.34 -4.47
C VAL A 174 4.43 -10.16 -3.52
N ARG A 175 3.75 -9.50 -2.58
CA ARG A 175 2.84 -10.17 -1.64
C ARG A 175 1.69 -10.87 -2.37
N ALA A 176 1.04 -10.18 -3.29
CA ALA A 176 -0.10 -10.70 -4.04
C ALA A 176 0.31 -11.85 -4.98
N SER A 177 1.43 -11.72 -5.70
CA SER A 177 1.98 -12.81 -6.52
C SER A 177 2.31 -14.03 -5.67
N ALA A 178 2.96 -13.86 -4.52
CA ALA A 178 3.30 -14.96 -3.63
C ALA A 178 2.06 -15.67 -3.04
N LEU A 179 0.96 -14.96 -2.77
CA LEU A 179 -0.29 -15.59 -2.32
C LEU A 179 -0.99 -16.40 -3.42
N LEU A 180 -0.78 -16.02 -4.69
CA LEU A 180 -1.51 -16.54 -5.84
C LEU A 180 -0.68 -17.43 -6.78
N HIS A 181 0.63 -17.55 -6.58
CA HIS A 181 1.55 -18.22 -7.51
C HIS A 181 1.10 -19.63 -7.92
N ASP A 182 0.46 -20.32 -6.96
CA ASP A 182 0.00 -21.69 -7.08
C ASP A 182 -1.51 -21.85 -7.41
N ILE A 183 -2.23 -20.76 -7.73
CA ILE A 183 -3.69 -20.83 -7.92
C ILE A 183 -4.12 -21.81 -9.01
N GLY A 184 -3.30 -21.97 -10.06
CA GLY A 184 -3.60 -22.91 -11.13
C GLY A 184 -3.53 -24.39 -10.72
N LYS A 185 -2.98 -24.73 -9.54
CA LYS A 185 -3.04 -26.09 -8.99
C LYS A 185 -4.47 -26.54 -8.71
N LEU A 186 -5.44 -25.60 -8.60
CA LEU A 186 -6.87 -25.92 -8.51
C LEU A 186 -7.40 -26.70 -9.71
N ASP A 187 -6.74 -26.60 -10.86
CA ASP A 187 -7.12 -27.25 -12.11
C ASP A 187 -6.15 -28.39 -12.49
N ILE A 188 -5.35 -28.88 -11.53
CA ILE A 188 -4.53 -30.10 -11.67
C ILE A 188 -5.16 -31.22 -10.82
N SER A 189 -5.13 -32.45 -11.35
CA SER A 189 -5.67 -33.61 -10.62
C SER A 189 -4.98 -33.79 -9.26
N ARG A 190 -5.78 -34.12 -8.24
CA ARG A 190 -5.27 -34.38 -6.88
C ARG A 190 -4.39 -35.62 -6.82
N ASP A 191 -4.78 -36.68 -7.53
CA ASP A 191 -3.99 -37.93 -7.56
C ASP A 191 -2.59 -37.68 -8.10
N LEU A 192 -2.47 -36.72 -9.02
CA LEU A 192 -1.21 -36.28 -9.57
C LEU A 192 -0.42 -35.40 -8.58
N LEU A 193 -1.05 -34.37 -7.98
CA LEU A 193 -0.40 -33.46 -7.03
C LEU A 193 0.09 -34.17 -5.75
N TYR A 194 -0.61 -35.21 -5.30
CA TYR A 194 -0.31 -35.96 -4.07
C TYR A 194 0.29 -37.34 -4.34
N LYS A 195 0.74 -37.60 -5.56
CA LYS A 195 1.40 -38.86 -5.91
C LYS A 195 2.65 -39.07 -5.06
N ALA A 196 2.68 -40.16 -4.30
CA ALA A 196 3.82 -40.50 -3.44
C ALA A 196 5.05 -41.00 -4.24
N ALA A 197 4.82 -41.57 -5.41
CA ALA A 197 5.88 -42.00 -6.33
C ALA A 197 6.39 -40.82 -7.16
N LYS A 198 7.62 -40.95 -7.71
CA LYS A 198 8.16 -39.97 -8.66
C LYS A 198 7.19 -39.80 -9.84
N LEU A 199 7.00 -38.55 -10.26
CA LEU A 199 6.25 -38.22 -11.47
C LEU A 199 7.00 -38.77 -12.69
N THR A 200 6.27 -39.29 -13.65
CA THR A 200 6.76 -39.51 -15.01
C THR A 200 6.99 -38.18 -15.72
N GLU A 201 7.70 -38.17 -16.84
CA GLU A 201 7.93 -36.94 -17.61
C GLU A 201 6.62 -36.27 -18.04
N ALA A 202 5.65 -37.06 -18.54
CA ALA A 202 4.35 -36.55 -18.97
C ALA A 202 3.55 -35.96 -17.80
N GLU A 203 3.60 -36.60 -16.63
CA GLU A 203 2.98 -36.12 -15.39
C GLU A 203 3.65 -34.83 -14.89
N TYR A 204 4.96 -34.73 -15.03
CA TYR A 204 5.70 -33.52 -14.67
C TYR A 204 5.30 -32.35 -15.58
N GLU A 205 5.25 -32.57 -16.89
CA GLU A 205 4.75 -31.58 -17.86
C GLU A 205 3.31 -31.15 -17.58
N GLU A 206 2.43 -32.07 -17.17
CA GLU A 206 1.07 -31.72 -16.76
C GLU A 206 1.06 -30.81 -15.52
N VAL A 207 1.87 -31.11 -14.50
CA VAL A 207 1.99 -30.25 -13.31
C VAL A 207 2.54 -28.87 -13.67
N LYS A 208 3.46 -28.74 -14.62
CA LYS A 208 3.98 -27.43 -15.07
C LYS A 208 2.88 -26.51 -15.59
N LEU A 209 1.80 -27.07 -16.16
CA LEU A 209 0.67 -26.30 -16.69
C LEU A 209 -0.05 -25.47 -15.62
N HIS A 210 0.14 -25.73 -14.32
CA HIS A 210 -0.48 -24.92 -13.26
C HIS A 210 -0.12 -23.43 -13.39
N VAL A 211 1.07 -23.11 -13.90
CA VAL A 211 1.47 -21.71 -14.12
C VAL A 211 0.53 -21.06 -15.13
N GLN A 212 0.41 -21.65 -16.33
CA GLN A 212 -0.44 -21.09 -17.38
C GLN A 212 -1.93 -21.14 -17.00
N LYS A 213 -2.38 -22.22 -16.35
CA LYS A 213 -3.75 -22.33 -15.81
C LYS A 213 -4.03 -21.20 -14.80
N GLY A 214 -3.07 -20.89 -13.93
CA GLY A 214 -3.17 -19.78 -12.99
C GLY A 214 -3.27 -18.42 -13.68
N ILE A 215 -2.49 -18.19 -14.73
CA ILE A 215 -2.61 -16.99 -15.57
C ILE A 215 -3.99 -16.88 -16.20
N ASN A 216 -4.48 -17.96 -16.81
CA ASN A 216 -5.80 -17.98 -17.45
C ASN A 216 -6.94 -17.71 -16.46
N MET A 217 -6.81 -18.13 -15.20
CA MET A 217 -7.78 -17.84 -14.14
C MET A 217 -7.76 -16.37 -13.70
N LEU A 218 -6.57 -15.76 -13.64
CA LEU A 218 -6.39 -14.41 -13.09
C LEU A 218 -6.51 -13.30 -14.14
N GLU A 219 -6.20 -13.57 -15.40
CA GLU A 219 -6.24 -12.60 -16.50
C GLU A 219 -7.58 -11.87 -16.63
N PRO A 220 -8.76 -12.53 -16.54
CA PRO A 220 -10.06 -11.86 -16.65
C PRO A 220 -10.39 -10.89 -15.51
N VAL A 221 -9.71 -11.02 -14.35
CA VAL A 221 -10.01 -10.19 -13.16
C VAL A 221 -9.53 -8.74 -13.34
N GLY A 222 -8.49 -8.52 -14.13
CA GLY A 222 -7.97 -7.18 -14.45
C GLY A 222 -7.42 -6.39 -13.26
N GLY A 223 -7.37 -5.06 -13.40
CA GLY A 223 -6.90 -4.16 -12.33
C GLY A 223 -5.45 -4.39 -11.91
N SER A 224 -5.18 -4.29 -10.60
CA SER A 224 -3.85 -4.50 -10.02
C SER A 224 -3.30 -5.92 -10.24
N LEU A 225 -4.18 -6.93 -10.40
CA LEU A 225 -3.75 -8.31 -10.64
C LEU A 225 -3.03 -8.47 -11.99
N ARG A 226 -3.30 -7.60 -12.96
CA ARG A 226 -2.61 -7.65 -14.25
C ARG A 226 -1.10 -7.44 -14.12
N ARG A 227 -0.66 -6.65 -13.12
CA ARG A 227 0.76 -6.41 -12.85
C ARG A 227 1.48 -7.63 -12.27
N VAL A 228 0.76 -8.51 -11.56
CA VAL A 228 1.36 -9.69 -10.94
C VAL A 228 1.41 -10.90 -11.86
N LEU A 229 0.69 -10.89 -13.00
CA LEU A 229 0.69 -12.01 -13.96
C LEU A 229 2.09 -12.37 -14.47
N PRO A 230 2.96 -11.42 -14.90
CA PRO A 230 4.32 -11.77 -15.32
C PRO A 230 5.14 -12.36 -14.17
N ILE A 231 4.85 -11.96 -12.93
CA ILE A 231 5.53 -12.44 -11.73
C ILE A 231 5.19 -13.92 -11.51
N ILE A 232 3.89 -14.24 -11.54
CA ILE A 232 3.37 -15.60 -11.42
C ILE A 232 3.84 -16.47 -12.59
N LEU A 233 3.85 -15.97 -13.82
CA LEU A 233 4.29 -16.73 -14.98
C LEU A 233 5.74 -17.23 -14.87
N SER A 234 6.60 -16.43 -14.25
CA SER A 234 8.04 -16.67 -14.17
C SER A 234 8.50 -17.19 -12.80
N HIS A 235 7.61 -17.55 -11.87
CA HIS A 235 8.02 -17.91 -10.49
C HIS A 235 8.81 -19.24 -10.38
N HIS A 236 8.75 -20.08 -11.41
CA HIS A 236 9.58 -21.30 -11.55
C HIS A 236 10.74 -21.12 -12.56
N ASP A 237 10.98 -19.90 -13.04
CA ASP A 237 12.16 -19.62 -13.87
C ASP A 237 13.43 -19.67 -13.02
N ARG A 238 14.49 -20.24 -13.60
CA ARG A 238 15.81 -20.34 -12.97
C ARG A 238 16.74 -19.28 -13.53
N PHE A 239 17.62 -18.74 -12.68
CA PHE A 239 18.53 -17.68 -13.08
C PHE A 239 19.43 -18.07 -14.27
N ASP A 240 19.80 -19.37 -14.37
CA ASP A 240 20.57 -19.98 -15.47
C ASP A 240 19.80 -20.19 -16.78
N GLY A 241 18.49 -19.93 -16.81
CA GLY A 241 17.64 -20.12 -17.99
C GLY A 241 17.06 -21.52 -18.18
N ASN A 242 17.31 -22.46 -17.26
CA ASN A 242 16.79 -23.83 -17.33
C ASN A 242 15.40 -24.00 -16.66
N GLY A 243 14.64 -22.90 -16.59
CA GLY A 243 13.34 -22.81 -15.93
C GLY A 243 12.16 -23.29 -16.78
N TYR A 244 10.96 -22.85 -16.43
CA TYR A 244 9.74 -23.19 -17.17
C TYR A 244 9.61 -22.35 -18.45
N THR A 245 10.11 -21.12 -18.43
CA THR A 245 10.21 -20.27 -19.61
C THR A 245 11.68 -20.15 -20.05
N PRO A 246 11.96 -19.74 -21.31
CA PRO A 246 13.32 -19.60 -21.81
C PRO A 246 14.04 -18.33 -21.29
N LYS A 247 13.49 -17.64 -20.30
CA LYS A 247 14.10 -16.43 -19.72
C LYS A 247 15.23 -16.80 -18.76
N ALA A 248 16.28 -15.99 -18.75
CA ALA A 248 17.43 -16.13 -17.85
C ALA A 248 17.85 -14.76 -17.28
N GLY A 249 18.55 -14.78 -16.16
CA GLY A 249 19.10 -13.57 -15.53
C GLY A 249 18.06 -12.45 -15.35
N ASP A 250 18.41 -11.26 -15.84
CA ASP A 250 17.58 -10.06 -15.73
C ASP A 250 16.34 -10.03 -16.63
N ALA A 251 16.20 -10.98 -17.56
CA ALA A 251 14.96 -11.13 -18.32
C ALA A 251 13.81 -11.67 -17.45
N ILE A 252 14.13 -12.29 -16.32
CA ILE A 252 13.17 -12.74 -15.32
C ILE A 252 12.80 -11.54 -14.43
N PRO A 253 11.50 -11.24 -14.23
CA PRO A 253 11.07 -10.20 -13.30
C PRO A 253 11.75 -10.39 -11.94
N ILE A 254 12.30 -9.32 -11.37
CA ILE A 254 13.01 -9.42 -10.09
C ILE A 254 12.09 -9.92 -8.97
N GLU A 255 10.81 -9.58 -9.02
CA GLU A 255 9.78 -10.11 -8.14
C GLU A 255 9.66 -11.65 -8.25
N SER A 256 9.75 -12.23 -9.46
CA SER A 256 9.75 -13.69 -9.66
C SER A 256 11.00 -14.34 -9.09
N ARG A 257 12.16 -13.68 -9.24
CA ARG A 257 13.43 -14.14 -8.67
C ARG A 257 13.38 -14.17 -7.13
N ILE A 258 12.70 -13.19 -6.53
CA ILE A 258 12.40 -13.17 -5.08
C ILE A 258 11.46 -14.31 -4.69
N LEU A 259 10.37 -14.51 -5.44
CA LEU A 259 9.41 -15.60 -5.20
C LEU A 259 10.09 -16.97 -5.26
N ALA A 260 10.96 -17.22 -6.24
CA ALA A 260 11.66 -18.49 -6.39
C ALA A 260 12.50 -18.85 -5.15
N VAL A 261 13.19 -17.87 -4.56
CA VAL A 261 13.96 -18.05 -3.31
C VAL A 261 13.02 -18.31 -2.14
N ALA A 262 11.97 -17.51 -1.99
CA ALA A 262 11.01 -17.63 -0.89
C ALA A 262 10.23 -18.97 -0.92
N ASP A 263 9.77 -19.38 -2.09
CA ASP A 263 9.08 -20.65 -2.33
C ASP A 263 9.99 -21.84 -2.04
N SER A 264 11.22 -21.80 -2.56
CA SER A 264 12.21 -22.85 -2.31
C SER A 264 12.56 -22.97 -0.83
N TYR A 265 12.75 -21.85 -0.13
CA TYR A 265 13.01 -21.84 1.31
C TYR A 265 11.86 -22.48 2.07
N ASP A 266 10.61 -22.03 1.83
CA ASP A 266 9.45 -22.60 2.52
C ASP A 266 9.27 -24.09 2.20
N ALA A 267 9.46 -24.46 0.94
CA ALA A 267 9.41 -25.84 0.48
C ALA A 267 10.40 -26.71 1.25
N MET A 268 11.61 -26.22 1.51
CA MET A 268 12.68 -26.90 2.24
C MET A 268 12.40 -27.03 3.74
N THR A 269 11.92 -25.96 4.37
CA THR A 269 11.75 -25.89 5.84
C THR A 269 10.38 -26.34 6.32
N SER A 270 9.50 -26.81 5.43
CA SER A 270 8.17 -27.32 5.77
C SER A 270 8.07 -28.82 5.50
N ASP A 271 7.37 -29.52 6.39
CA ASP A 271 7.05 -30.94 6.19
C ASP A 271 6.16 -31.12 4.96
N ARG A 272 6.44 -32.16 4.17
CA ARG A 272 5.64 -32.60 3.03
C ARG A 272 5.25 -34.06 3.23
N PRO A 273 4.14 -34.55 2.63
CA PRO A 273 3.68 -35.93 2.80
C PRO A 273 4.75 -37.01 2.53
N TYR A 274 5.71 -36.70 1.66
CA TYR A 274 6.78 -37.59 1.22
C TYR A 274 8.18 -37.20 1.72
N ARG A 275 8.33 -36.12 2.50
CA ARG A 275 9.64 -35.63 2.95
C ARG A 275 9.54 -34.77 4.21
N LYS A 276 10.37 -35.05 5.21
CA LYS A 276 10.54 -34.18 6.39
C LYS A 276 11.19 -32.84 6.03
N ALA A 277 10.83 -31.80 6.77
CA ALA A 277 11.51 -30.51 6.72
C ALA A 277 13.01 -30.65 7.04
N MET A 278 13.85 -29.86 6.35
CA MET A 278 15.23 -29.65 6.77
C MET A 278 15.34 -28.43 7.70
N SER A 279 16.47 -28.28 8.38
CA SER A 279 16.68 -27.11 9.23
C SER A 279 16.78 -25.81 8.42
N ALA A 280 16.42 -24.69 9.05
CA ALA A 280 16.52 -23.37 8.43
C ALA A 280 17.95 -23.05 7.92
N PHE A 281 18.97 -23.46 8.67
CA PHE A 281 20.37 -23.28 8.30
C PHE A 281 20.76 -24.12 7.07
N GLU A 282 20.36 -25.40 7.02
CA GLU A 282 20.61 -26.26 5.86
C GLU A 282 19.92 -25.71 4.60
N ALA A 283 18.67 -25.24 4.73
CA ALA A 283 17.95 -24.62 3.62
C ALA A 283 18.65 -23.35 3.13
N ARG A 284 19.11 -22.50 4.04
CA ARG A 284 19.88 -21.29 3.72
C ARG A 284 21.19 -21.60 2.99
N ASP A 285 21.91 -22.63 3.43
CA ASP A 285 23.18 -23.02 2.81
C ASP A 285 22.95 -23.59 1.41
N LEU A 286 21.90 -24.40 1.20
CA LEU A 286 21.56 -24.91 -0.13
C LEU A 286 21.17 -23.79 -1.09
N ILE A 287 20.38 -22.81 -0.65
CA ILE A 287 20.04 -21.62 -1.44
C ILE A 287 21.30 -20.85 -1.81
N THR A 288 22.20 -20.66 -0.85
CA THR A 288 23.46 -19.94 -1.07
C THR A 288 24.36 -20.66 -2.08
N GLN A 289 24.45 -22.00 -2.01
CA GLN A 289 25.23 -22.81 -2.95
C GLN A 289 24.69 -22.74 -4.40
N LYS A 290 23.38 -22.53 -4.56
CA LYS A 290 22.72 -22.46 -5.87
C LYS A 290 22.61 -21.03 -6.43
N SER A 291 23.27 -20.07 -5.79
CA SER A 291 23.36 -18.68 -6.23
C SER A 291 24.05 -18.59 -7.60
N GLY A 292 23.48 -17.81 -8.52
CA GLY A 292 23.95 -17.66 -9.90
C GLY A 292 23.55 -18.81 -10.83
N ILE A 293 22.90 -19.87 -10.30
CA ILE A 293 22.42 -21.01 -11.07
C ILE A 293 20.89 -21.07 -11.00
N GLU A 294 20.33 -21.43 -9.84
CA GLU A 294 18.88 -21.43 -9.65
C GLU A 294 18.38 -20.06 -9.25
N PHE A 295 19.13 -19.41 -8.35
CA PHE A 295 18.70 -18.19 -7.70
C PHE A 295 19.59 -17.02 -8.09
N ASP A 296 18.96 -15.87 -8.22
CA ASP A 296 19.66 -14.60 -8.44
C ASP A 296 20.62 -14.29 -7.28
N PRO A 297 21.92 -14.03 -7.55
CA PRO A 297 22.88 -13.62 -6.53
C PRO A 297 22.45 -12.44 -5.68
N ASP A 298 21.76 -11.45 -6.24
CA ASP A 298 21.34 -10.24 -5.54
C ASP A 298 20.22 -10.55 -4.55
N VAL A 299 19.26 -11.39 -4.97
CA VAL A 299 18.18 -11.88 -4.12
C VAL A 299 18.72 -12.77 -3.00
N VAL A 300 19.67 -13.66 -3.31
CA VAL A 300 20.31 -14.53 -2.30
C VAL A 300 21.06 -13.71 -1.25
N ARG A 301 21.72 -12.61 -1.64
CA ARG A 301 22.35 -11.69 -0.68
C ARG A 301 21.32 -11.06 0.24
N ALA A 302 20.23 -10.52 -0.29
CA ALA A 302 19.15 -9.95 0.52
C ALA A 302 18.52 -10.99 1.46
N PHE A 303 18.23 -12.19 0.96
CA PHE A 303 17.75 -13.32 1.76
C PHE A 303 18.69 -13.65 2.91
N ASN A 304 20.00 -13.73 2.66
CA ASN A 304 20.99 -14.00 3.71
C ASN A 304 21.05 -12.89 4.77
N THR A 305 20.88 -11.63 4.36
CA THR A 305 20.79 -10.51 5.31
C THR A 305 19.56 -10.64 6.20
N VAL A 306 18.38 -10.87 5.62
CA VAL A 306 17.12 -11.05 6.37
C VAL A 306 17.23 -12.27 7.30
N PHE A 307 17.81 -13.38 6.83
CA PHE A 307 18.03 -14.58 7.63
C PHE A 307 18.92 -14.30 8.85
N SER A 308 20.03 -13.57 8.67
CA SER A 308 20.95 -13.24 9.77
C SER A 308 20.31 -12.38 10.87
N ARG A 309 19.28 -11.59 10.53
CA ARG A 309 18.52 -10.78 11.48
C ARG A 309 17.43 -11.57 12.22
N HIS A 310 17.34 -12.89 12.01
CA HIS A 310 16.28 -13.77 12.54
C HIS A 310 14.87 -13.34 12.08
N GLU A 311 14.80 -12.60 10.99
CA GLU A 311 13.53 -12.14 10.42
C GLU A 311 12.88 -13.21 9.54
N MET A 312 13.48 -14.40 9.40
CA MET A 312 12.88 -15.52 8.66
C MET A 312 12.02 -16.43 9.54
N GLU A 313 11.89 -16.14 10.83
CA GLU A 313 10.96 -16.84 11.71
C GLU A 313 9.55 -16.28 11.52
N ILE A 314 8.58 -17.14 11.22
CA ILE A 314 7.16 -16.80 11.14
C ILE A 314 6.49 -17.44 12.36
N PRO A 315 5.83 -16.65 13.23
CA PRO A 315 5.00 -17.21 14.29
C PRO A 315 3.97 -18.15 13.67
N GLU A 316 3.74 -19.33 14.26
CA GLU A 316 2.61 -20.15 13.86
C GLU A 316 1.35 -19.29 13.92
N VAL A 317 0.75 -19.03 12.76
CA VAL A 317 -0.52 -18.32 12.69
C VAL A 317 -1.53 -19.26 13.31
N VAL A 318 -1.95 -18.93 14.54
CA VAL A 318 -3.09 -19.58 15.19
C VAL A 318 -4.28 -19.38 14.25
N VAL A 319 -4.72 -20.49 13.65
CA VAL A 319 -5.89 -20.57 12.78
C VAL A 319 -7.15 -20.22 13.55
#